data_AF-A0A401GTH2-F1
#
_entry.id   AF-A0A401GTH2-F1
#
_cell.length_a   1.000
_cell.length_b   1.000
_cell.length_c   1.000
_cell.angle_alpha   90.00
_cell.angle_beta   90.00
_cell.angle_gamma   90.00
#
_symmetry.space_group_name_H-M   'P 1'
#
loop_
_entity.id
_entity.type
_entity.pdbx_description
1 polymer ?
#
loop_
_entity_poly.entity_id
_entity_poly.type
_entity_poly.pdbx_seq_one_letter_code
_entity_poly.pdbx_strand_id
1 'polypeptide(L)'
;MARNWIFKKGWALTSKKFWALDIKLLIPTRSAFSTHLSQFSFNFYSMFVPDLMHEFELGVWKAIFIHLLRILYAASGDKIQEFNKR
;
A
#
# COMPACT_ATOMS: atom_id res chain seq x y z
N MET A 1 10.40 -8.64 15.38
CA MET A 1 10.31 -9.91 16.16
C MET A 1 10.23 -11.13 15.24
N ALA A 2 9.20 -11.21 14.39
CA ALA A 2 9.03 -12.17 13.27
C ALA A 2 10.33 -12.55 12.53
N ARG A 3 10.99 -11.55 11.95
CA ARG A 3 12.17 -11.73 11.09
C ARG A 3 13.36 -12.33 11.83
N ASN A 4 13.55 -12.03 13.12
CA ASN A 4 14.65 -12.62 13.89
C ASN A 4 14.42 -14.12 14.13
N TRP A 5 13.18 -14.55 14.31
CA TRP A 5 12.87 -15.96 14.53
C TRP A 5 13.07 -16.81 13.27
N ILE A 6 12.74 -16.26 12.11
CA ILE A 6 12.90 -16.98 10.84
C ILE A 6 14.37 -16.92 10.38
N PHE A 7 14.95 -15.73 10.30
CA PHE A 7 16.28 -15.55 9.69
C PHE A 7 17.47 -15.73 10.63
N LYS A 8 17.29 -15.56 11.95
CA LYS A 8 18.37 -15.80 12.92
C LYS A 8 18.21 -17.13 13.67
N LYS A 9 16.97 -17.60 13.87
CA LYS A 9 16.68 -18.84 14.61
C LYS A 9 16.20 -20.01 13.72
N GLY A 10 15.98 -19.81 12.42
CA GLY A 10 15.64 -20.87 11.46
C GLY A 10 14.27 -21.53 11.67
N TRP A 11 13.32 -20.85 12.32
CA TRP A 11 12.03 -21.46 12.63
C TRP A 11 11.15 -21.66 11.39
N ALA A 12 10.51 -22.83 11.29
CA ALA A 12 9.60 -23.16 10.21
C ALA A 12 8.31 -22.31 10.24
N LEU A 13 7.87 -21.87 9.05
CA LEU A 13 6.67 -21.06 8.84
C LEU A 13 5.37 -21.79 9.22
N THR A 14 5.39 -23.12 9.28
CA THR A 14 4.24 -23.98 9.63
C THR A 14 4.06 -24.21 11.13
N SER A 15 4.93 -23.65 11.98
CA SER A 15 4.84 -23.85 13.42
C SER A 15 3.61 -23.14 14.02
N LYS A 16 2.96 -23.73 15.04
CA LYS A 16 1.79 -23.15 15.75
C LYS A 16 1.99 -21.70 16.24
N LYS A 17 3.24 -21.24 16.35
CA LYS A 17 3.63 -19.87 16.76
C LYS A 17 3.58 -18.86 15.61
N PHE A 18 3.43 -19.30 14.36
CA PHE A 18 3.28 -18.44 13.18
C PHE A 18 1.91 -17.74 13.14
N TRP A 19 0.85 -18.33 13.69
CA TRP A 19 -0.46 -17.68 13.77
C TRP A 19 -0.43 -16.35 14.54
N ALA A 20 0.46 -16.21 15.54
CA ALA A 20 0.64 -14.93 16.23
C ALA A 20 1.32 -13.85 15.36
N LEU A 21 1.99 -14.25 14.27
CA LEU A 21 2.65 -13.39 13.29
C LEU A 21 1.68 -12.86 12.24
N ASP A 22 0.73 -13.72 11.86
CA ASP A 22 -0.31 -13.42 10.87
C ASP A 22 -1.22 -12.28 11.33
N ILE A 23 -1.51 -12.24 12.64
CA ILE A 23 -2.24 -11.14 13.32
C ILE A 23 -1.54 -9.77 13.12
N LYS A 24 -0.23 -9.75 12.84
CA LYS A 24 0.55 -8.52 12.65
C LYS A 24 0.90 -8.23 11.18
N LEU A 25 0.37 -8.98 10.22
CA LEU A 25 0.64 -8.82 8.76
C LEU A 25 2.14 -8.78 8.43
N LEU A 26 2.98 -9.40 9.25
CA LEU A 26 4.44 -9.35 9.10
C LEU A 26 4.89 -10.45 8.15
N ILE A 27 4.93 -10.15 6.86
CA ILE A 27 5.40 -11.07 5.83
C ILE A 27 6.92 -11.30 6.01
N PRO A 28 7.40 -12.56 5.98
CA PRO A 28 8.81 -12.89 6.15
C PRO A 28 9.68 -12.64 4.90
N THR A 29 9.26 -11.77 3.99
CA THR A 29 10.02 -11.48 2.76
C THR A 29 11.06 -10.37 3.00
N ARG A 30 12.33 -10.61 2.66
CA ARG A 30 13.39 -9.58 2.64
C ARG A 30 13.55 -9.05 1.23
N SER A 31 13.24 -7.77 1.03
CA SER A 31 13.60 -7.04 -0.19
C SER A 31 15.05 -6.55 -0.12
N ALA A 32 15.63 -6.19 -1.26
CA ALA A 32 16.96 -5.56 -1.31
C ALA A 32 17.01 -4.29 -0.44
N PHE A 33 15.95 -3.48 -0.46
CA PHE A 33 15.78 -2.32 0.43
C PHE A 33 15.82 -2.71 1.90
N SER A 34 15.11 -3.76 2.31
CA SER A 34 15.16 -4.25 3.69
C SER A 34 16.54 -4.76 4.11
N THR A 35 17.37 -5.22 3.19
CA THR A 35 18.72 -5.73 3.50
C THR A 35 19.74 -4.60 3.60
N HIS A 36 19.71 -3.65 2.66
CA HIS A 36 20.70 -2.57 2.58
C HIS A 36 20.34 -1.35 3.43
N LEU A 37 19.06 -1.06 3.64
CA LEU A 37 18.63 0.12 4.39
C LEU A 37 18.34 -0.16 5.87
N SER A 38 18.25 -1.44 6.29
CA SER A 38 17.99 -1.77 7.69
C SER A 38 19.06 -1.28 8.64
N GLN A 39 20.32 -1.16 8.19
CA GLN A 39 21.42 -0.67 9.01
C GLN A 39 21.26 0.79 9.44
N PHE A 40 20.53 1.58 8.64
CA PHE A 40 20.29 2.99 8.91
C PHE A 40 19.04 3.22 9.77
N SER A 41 18.38 2.16 10.26
CA SER A 41 17.08 2.23 10.94
C SER A 41 16.01 3.00 10.16
N PHE A 42 16.17 3.08 8.84
CA PHE A 42 15.30 3.83 7.94
C PHE A 42 14.10 2.98 7.54
N ASN A 43 12.89 3.53 7.68
CA ASN A 43 11.68 2.88 7.21
C ASN A 43 11.55 3.06 5.69
N PHE A 44 12.12 2.15 4.90
CA PHE A 44 12.11 2.26 3.44
C PHE A 44 10.69 2.27 2.82
N TYR A 45 9.65 1.86 3.54
CA TYR A 45 8.27 2.01 3.08
C TYR A 45 7.86 3.48 2.92
N SER A 46 8.47 4.40 3.67
CA SER A 46 8.20 5.84 3.53
C SER A 46 8.87 6.46 2.30
N MET A 47 9.73 5.73 1.59
CA MET A 47 10.30 6.19 0.33
C MET A 47 9.30 6.11 -0.83
N PHE A 48 8.36 5.16 -0.76
CA PHE A 48 7.30 5.04 -1.74
C PHE A 48 6.24 6.08 -1.42
N VAL A 49 6.20 7.15 -2.20
CA VAL A 49 5.03 8.03 -2.25
C VAL A 49 3.91 7.20 -2.87
N PRO A 50 2.72 7.10 -2.23
CA PRO A 50 1.58 6.46 -2.86
C PRO A 50 1.26 7.18 -4.18
N ASP A 51 1.61 6.57 -5.29
CA ASP A 51 1.27 7.08 -6.62
C ASP A 51 0.03 6.35 -7.08
N LEU A 52 -1.11 6.94 -6.74
CA LEU A 52 -2.42 6.40 -7.09
C LEU A 52 -2.61 6.25 -8.60
N MET A 53 -1.92 7.05 -9.42
CA MET A 53 -1.97 6.96 -10.88
C MET A 53 -1.12 5.83 -11.43
N HIS A 54 -0.10 5.38 -10.69
CA HIS A 54 0.68 4.17 -11.01
C HIS A 54 0.00 2.90 -10.49
N GLU A 55 -0.62 2.97 -9.31
CA GLU A 55 -1.23 1.82 -8.64
C GLU A 55 -2.58 1.41 -9.26
N PHE A 56 -3.33 2.37 -9.83
CA PHE A 56 -4.57 2.03 -10.54
C PHE A 56 -4.33 1.62 -11.98
N GLU A 57 -4.97 0.51 -12.38
CA GLU A 57 -5.16 0.24 -13.80
C GLU A 57 -5.93 1.39 -14.45
N LEU A 58 -5.51 1.76 -15.67
CA LEU A 58 -6.09 2.92 -16.38
C LEU A 58 -7.62 2.81 -16.54
N GLY A 59 -8.15 1.60 -16.73
CA GLY A 59 -9.58 1.35 -16.81
C GLY A 59 -10.32 1.59 -15.50
N VAL A 60 -9.71 1.20 -14.37
CA VAL A 60 -10.24 1.43 -13.02
C VAL A 60 -10.26 2.92 -12.71
N TRP A 61 -9.16 3.63 -12.97
CA TRP A 61 -9.11 5.07 -12.80
C TRP A 61 -10.19 5.79 -13.61
N LYS A 62 -10.36 5.43 -14.88
CA LYS A 62 -11.40 6.01 -15.73
C LYS A 62 -12.82 5.76 -15.18
N ALA A 63 -13.09 4.56 -14.69
CA ALA A 63 -14.39 4.23 -14.11
C ALA A 63 -14.68 5.04 -12.83
N ILE A 64 -13.69 5.16 -11.95
CA ILE A 64 -13.78 5.98 -10.73
C ILE A 64 -13.99 7.45 -11.10
N PHE A 65 -13.22 7.98 -12.05
CA PHE A 65 -13.34 9.37 -12.48
C PHE A 65 -14.72 9.69 -13.05
N ILE A 66 -15.27 8.81 -13.90
CA ILE A 66 -16.64 8.94 -14.41
C ILE A 66 -17.67 8.89 -13.27
N HIS A 67 -17.45 8.03 -12.28
CA HIS A 67 -18.34 7.94 -11.12
C HIS A 67 -18.34 9.23 -10.30
N LEU A 68 -17.17 9.82 -10.05
CA LEU A 68 -17.04 11.12 -9.37
C LEU A 68 -17.73 12.24 -10.15
N LEU A 69 -17.58 12.28 -11.48
CA LEU A 69 -18.28 13.26 -12.32
C LEU A 69 -19.81 13.09 -12.23
N ARG A 70 -20.32 11.86 -12.16
CA ARG A 70 -21.76 11.59 -11.96
C ARG A 70 -22.25 12.06 -10.60
N ILE A 71 -21.45 11.91 -9.54
CA ILE A 71 -21.77 12.44 -8.21
C ILE A 71 -21.83 13.96 -8.25
N LEU A 72 -20.85 14.62 -8.87
CA LEU A 72 -20.86 16.08 -9.03
C LEU A 72 -22.05 16.56 -9.85
N TYR A 73 -22.42 15.82 -10.90
CA TYR A 73 -23.62 16.09 -11.68
C TYR A 73 -24.91 15.96 -10.83
N ALA A 74 -25.00 14.90 -10.02
CA ALA A 74 -26.14 14.65 -9.14
C ALA A 74 -26.23 15.66 -7.99
N ALA A 75 -25.09 16.20 -7.53
CA ALA A 75 -25.04 17.23 -6.50
C ALA A 75 -25.65 18.58 -6.94
N SER A 76 -25.96 18.74 -8.24
CA SER A 76 -26.57 19.93 -8.84
C SER A 76 -25.70 21.21 -8.73
N GLY A 77 -26.12 22.26 -9.42
CA GLY A 77 -25.43 23.55 -9.47
C GLY A 77 -24.17 23.54 -10.34
N ASP A 78 -23.22 24.42 -9.99
CA ASP A 78 -22.03 24.69 -10.80
C ASP A 78 -20.81 23.85 -10.40
N LYS A 79 -21.02 22.72 -9.72
CA LYS A 79 -19.93 21.90 -9.15
C LYS A 79 -19.00 21.32 -10.21
N ILE A 80 -19.53 20.99 -11.39
CA ILE A 80 -18.71 20.53 -12.52
C ILE A 80 -17.88 21.69 -13.09
N GLN A 81 -18.44 22.89 -13.16
CA GLN A 81 -17.79 24.10 -13.66
C GLN A 81 -16.70 24.58 -12.69
N GLU A 82 -16.96 24.49 -11.38
CA GLU A 82 -15.97 24.71 -10.32
C GLU A 82 -14.81 23.72 -10.44
N PHE A 83 -15.12 22.43 -10.63
CA PHE A 83 -14.11 21.39 -10.86
C PHE A 83 -13.29 21.61 -12.15
N ASN A 84 -13.90 22.12 -13.22
CA ASN A 84 -13.25 22.39 -14.50
C ASN A 84 -12.50 23.73 -14.56
N LYS A 85 -12.48 24.51 -13.48
CA LYS A 85 -11.80 25.80 -13.45
C LYS A 85 -10.28 25.60 -13.53
N ARG A 86 -9.63 26.32 -14.45
CA ARG A 86 -8.17 26.32 -14.63
C ARG A 86 -7.47 27.21 -13.62
#